data_AF-A0A950S5L3-F1
#
_entry.id   AF-A0A950S5L3-F1
#
_cell.length_a   1.000
_cell.length_b   1.000
_cell.length_c   1.000
_cell.angle_alpha   90.00
_cell.angle_beta   90.00
_cell.angle_gamma   90.00
#
_symmetry.space_group_name_H-M   'P 1'
#
loop_
_entity.id
_entity.type
_entity.pdbx_description
1 polymer ?
#
loop_
_entity_poly.entity_id
_entity_poly.type
_entity_poly.pdbx_seq_one_letter_code
_entity_poly.pdbx_strand_id
1 'polypeptide(L)'
;MSFRVGVMCGASGAIVRTFIGRNAPRLAAEGIELAVVVLDDDLPARQAPLRHLWRLATRQARIAGCSRPTALSRILVYRALEARGAEPSADQSAFPTGLRLARAPTLNAPAAAQAVRSAGCELVCLMGARFLTRRTLQALGAP
;
A
#
# COMPACT_ATOMS: atom_id res chain seq x y z
N MET A 1 25.25 3.44 -2.58
CA MET A 1 24.04 4.07 -3.14
C MET A 1 22.86 3.53 -2.35
N SER A 2 22.01 4.39 -1.78
CA SER A 2 20.73 3.92 -1.21
C SER A 2 19.63 4.05 -2.26
N PHE A 3 18.81 3.02 -2.39
CA PHE A 3 17.68 2.97 -3.32
C PHE A 3 16.42 3.40 -2.58
N ARG A 4 15.77 4.49 -3.00
CA ARG A 4 14.63 5.06 -2.25
C ARG A 4 13.31 4.48 -2.71
N VAL A 5 12.55 3.87 -1.79
CA VAL A 5 11.25 3.25 -2.06
C VAL A 5 10.14 3.97 -1.31
N GLY A 6 9.05 4.27 -2.03
CA GLY A 6 7.79 4.72 -1.46
C GLY A 6 6.82 3.56 -1.30
N VAL A 7 6.00 3.57 -0.26
CA VAL A 7 4.93 2.58 -0.07
C VAL A 7 3.59 3.29 -0.16
N MET A 8 2.76 2.92 -1.13
CA MET A 8 1.39 3.40 -1.21
C MET A 8 0.46 2.31 -0.69
N CYS A 9 -0.29 2.64 0.35
CA CYS A 9 -1.01 1.65 1.12
C CYS A 9 -2.52 1.84 1.07
N GLY A 10 -3.17 0.84 0.47
CA GLY A 10 -4.60 0.62 0.57
C GLY A 10 -4.95 -0.39 1.67
N ALA A 11 -4.07 -0.54 2.67
CA ALA A 11 -4.24 -1.34 3.88
C ALA A 11 -4.59 -0.50 5.10
N SER A 12 -5.10 -1.14 6.15
CA SER A 12 -5.14 -0.52 7.48
C SER A 12 -3.72 -0.18 7.94
N GLY A 13 -3.58 0.95 8.66
CA GLY A 13 -2.30 1.40 9.19
C GLY A 13 -1.57 0.35 10.06
N ALA A 14 -2.32 -0.54 10.71
CA ALA A 14 -1.78 -1.67 11.47
C ALA A 14 -1.02 -2.68 10.59
N ILE A 15 -1.57 -3.05 9.42
CA ILE A 15 -0.90 -3.95 8.46
C ILE A 15 0.39 -3.30 7.96
N VAL A 16 0.36 -1.99 7.69
CA VAL A 16 1.54 -1.24 7.23
C VAL A 16 2.63 -1.23 8.27
N ARG A 17 2.26 -0.94 9.53
CA ARG A 17 3.18 -0.93 10.65
C ARG A 17 3.85 -2.29 10.84
N THR A 18 3.08 -3.38 10.82
CA THR A 18 3.64 -4.74 10.93
C THR A 18 4.58 -5.06 9.78
N PHE A 19 4.21 -4.69 8.54
CA PHE A 19 5.06 -4.90 7.38
C PHE A 19 6.38 -4.13 7.49
N ILE A 20 6.31 -2.83 7.80
CA ILE A 20 7.48 -1.97 7.89
C ILE A 20 8.36 -2.40 9.06
N GLY A 21 7.81 -2.63 10.24
CA GLY A 21 8.57 -3.09 11.41
C GLY A 21 9.30 -4.41 11.14
N ARG A 22 8.70 -5.32 10.38
CA ARG A 22 9.30 -6.62 10.04
C ARG A 22 10.34 -6.56 8.92
N ASN A 23 10.17 -5.65 7.95
CA ASN A 23 10.99 -5.65 6.73
C ASN A 23 12.00 -4.50 6.65
N ALA A 24 11.77 -3.37 7.33
CA ALA A 24 12.66 -2.21 7.28
C ALA A 24 14.12 -2.52 7.64
N PRO A 25 14.45 -3.33 8.67
CA PRO A 25 15.83 -3.67 8.98
C PRO A 25 16.52 -4.46 7.85
N ARG A 26 15.78 -5.35 7.19
CA ARG A 26 16.30 -6.15 6.06
C ARG A 26 16.50 -5.28 4.83
N LEU A 27 15.53 -4.41 4.53
CA LEU A 27 15.63 -3.47 3.42
C LEU A 27 16.83 -2.52 3.60
N ALA A 28 17.03 -2.00 4.80
CA ALA A 28 18.17 -1.14 5.11
C ALA A 28 19.52 -1.87 4.91
N ALA A 29 19.61 -3.16 5.29
CA ALA A 29 20.81 -3.96 5.07
C ALA A 29 21.13 -4.17 3.57
N GLU A 30 20.12 -4.20 2.72
CA GLU A 30 20.24 -4.27 1.26
C GLU A 30 20.43 -2.88 0.61
N GLY A 31 20.61 -1.82 1.40
CA GLY A 31 20.74 -0.45 0.91
C GLY A 31 19.44 0.16 0.39
N ILE A 32 18.29 -0.38 0.77
CA ILE A 32 16.96 0.10 0.38
C ILE A 32 16.39 0.99 1.49
N GLU A 33 16.12 2.25 1.18
CA GLU A 33 15.57 3.24 2.10
C GLU A 33 14.06 3.40 1.88
N LEU A 34 13.26 3.12 2.91
CA LEU A 34 11.83 3.42 2.90
C LEU A 34 11.60 4.91 3.21
N ALA A 35 11.41 5.71 2.16
CA ALA A 35 11.41 7.18 2.27
C ALA A 35 10.03 7.76 2.65
N VAL A 36 8.94 7.19 2.13
CA VAL A 36 7.57 7.68 2.40
C VAL A 36 6.55 6.55 2.39
N VAL A 37 5.56 6.67 3.27
CA VAL A 37 4.37 5.83 3.30
C VAL A 37 3.16 6.72 3.07
N VAL A 38 2.36 6.41 2.05
CA VAL A 38 1.10 7.10 1.76
C VAL A 38 -0.06 6.21 2.20
N LEU A 39 -0.81 6.66 3.21
CA LEU A 39 -2.01 6.01 3.68
C LEU A 39 -3.25 6.57 2.98
N ASP A 40 -4.22 5.72 2.73
CA ASP A 40 -5.49 6.07 2.10
C ASP A 40 -6.58 6.24 3.17
N ASP A 41 -7.12 7.46 3.30
CA ASP A 41 -8.11 7.80 4.32
C ASP A 41 -9.51 7.22 4.02
N ASP A 42 -9.82 6.91 2.75
CA ASP A 42 -11.10 6.29 2.32
C ASP A 42 -11.13 4.77 2.56
N LEU A 43 -10.18 4.21 3.31
CA LEU A 43 -10.09 2.76 3.55
C LEU A 43 -11.37 2.13 4.12
N PRO A 44 -11.89 2.60 5.28
CA PRO A 44 -13.01 1.94 5.93
C PRO A 44 -14.32 2.09 5.14
N ALA A 45 -14.47 3.15 4.34
CA ALA A 45 -15.71 3.46 3.62
C ALA A 45 -15.94 2.61 2.35
N ARG A 46 -14.92 1.93 1.82
CA ARG A 46 -14.97 1.25 0.50
C ARG A 46 -14.71 -0.26 0.57
N GLN A 47 -15.32 -0.96 1.52
CA GLN A 47 -15.40 -2.42 1.42
C GLN A 47 -16.31 -2.79 0.23
N ALA A 48 -15.69 -3.14 -0.90
CA ALA A 48 -16.43 -3.51 -2.10
C ALA A 48 -17.39 -4.70 -1.83
N PRO A 49 -18.60 -4.73 -2.41
CA PRO A 49 -19.52 -5.84 -2.27
C PRO A 49 -18.88 -7.16 -2.72
N LEU A 50 -19.33 -8.31 -2.18
CA LEU A 50 -18.81 -9.65 -2.51
C LEU A 50 -18.72 -9.93 -4.02
N ARG A 51 -19.64 -9.34 -4.80
CA ARG A 51 -19.69 -9.43 -6.27
C ARG A 51 -18.46 -8.84 -6.96
N HIS A 52 -17.84 -7.81 -6.35
CA HIS A 52 -16.60 -7.21 -6.82
C HIS A 52 -15.35 -7.99 -6.40
N LEU A 53 -15.42 -8.80 -5.34
CA LEU A 53 -14.30 -9.64 -4.91
C LEU A 53 -13.91 -10.66 -5.96
N TRP A 54 -14.89 -11.21 -6.68
CA TRP A 54 -14.63 -12.19 -7.73
C TRP A 54 -13.87 -11.59 -8.92
N ARG A 55 -14.25 -10.37 -9.35
CA ARG A 55 -13.54 -9.63 -10.40
C ARG A 55 -12.15 -9.20 -9.92
N LEU A 56 -12.04 -8.75 -8.67
CA LEU A 56 -10.79 -8.38 -8.02
C LEU A 56 -9.82 -9.56 -7.95
N ALA A 57 -10.28 -10.73 -7.49
CA ALA A 57 -9.50 -11.96 -7.41
C ALA A 57 -9.02 -12.43 -8.80
N THR A 58 -9.86 -12.32 -9.82
CA THR A 58 -9.47 -12.66 -11.20
C THR A 58 -8.35 -11.76 -11.71
N ARG A 59 -8.42 -10.47 -11.44
CA ARG A 59 -7.37 -9.52 -11.85
C ARG A 59 -6.09 -9.71 -11.03
N GLN A 60 -6.20 -9.94 -9.72
CA GLN A 60 -5.05 -10.22 -8.84
C GLN A 60 -4.36 -11.53 -9.18
N ALA A 61 -5.12 -12.58 -9.52
CA ALA A 61 -4.58 -13.86 -9.98
C ALA A 61 -3.69 -13.70 -11.22
N ARG A 62 -4.11 -12.87 -12.18
CA ARG A 62 -3.30 -12.57 -13.37
C ARG A 62 -2.03 -11.79 -13.05
N ILE A 63 -2.13 -10.78 -12.18
CA ILE A 63 -0.98 -9.94 -11.78
C ILE A 63 0.04 -10.76 -10.99
N ALA A 64 -0.43 -11.58 -10.06
CA ALA A 64 0.43 -12.34 -9.15
C ALA A 64 0.84 -13.72 -9.70
N GLY A 65 0.42 -14.08 -10.91
CA GLY A 65 0.70 -15.40 -11.51
C GLY A 65 0.17 -16.58 -10.70
N CYS A 66 -0.97 -16.43 -10.02
CA CYS A 66 -1.51 -17.45 -9.12
C CYS A 66 -2.94 -17.87 -9.46
N SER A 67 -3.44 -18.92 -8.80
CA SER A 67 -4.81 -19.38 -9.01
C SER A 67 -5.84 -18.36 -8.46
N ARG A 68 -7.01 -18.27 -9.11
CA ARG A 68 -8.13 -17.44 -8.64
C ARG A 68 -8.56 -17.75 -7.19
N PRO A 69 -8.70 -19.01 -6.77
CA PRO A 69 -8.96 -19.36 -5.37
C PRO A 69 -7.89 -18.82 -4.41
N THR A 70 -6.61 -18.92 -4.77
CA THR A 70 -5.49 -18.39 -3.96
C THR A 70 -5.53 -16.87 -3.85
N ALA A 71 -5.86 -16.18 -4.95
CA ALA A 71 -6.03 -14.72 -4.93
C ALA A 71 -7.23 -14.30 -4.06
N LEU A 72 -8.35 -15.04 -4.16
CA LEU A 72 -9.55 -14.79 -3.36
C LEU A 72 -9.31 -15.02 -1.87
N SER A 73 -8.64 -16.11 -1.49
CA SER A 73 -8.32 -16.39 -0.09
C SER A 73 -7.41 -15.31 0.51
N ARG A 74 -6.40 -14.85 -0.26
CA ARG A 74 -5.57 -13.70 0.14
C ARG A 74 -6.39 -12.44 0.38
N ILE A 75 -7.35 -12.13 -0.49
CA ILE A 75 -8.22 -10.97 -0.31
C ILE A 75 -9.11 -11.12 0.93
N LEU A 76 -9.66 -12.31 1.19
CA LEU A 76 -10.50 -12.56 2.37
C LEU A 76 -9.70 -12.47 3.67
N VAL A 77 -8.50 -13.06 3.71
CA VAL A 77 -7.57 -12.94 4.84
C VAL A 77 -7.23 -11.47 5.08
N TYR A 78 -6.95 -10.72 4.02
CA TYR A 78 -6.66 -9.30 4.10
C TYR A 78 -7.83 -8.50 4.69
N ARG A 79 -9.06 -8.77 4.26
CA ARG A 79 -10.26 -8.14 4.83
C ARG A 79 -10.47 -8.50 6.29
N ALA A 80 -10.24 -9.76 6.67
CA ALA A 80 -10.36 -10.17 8.06
C ALA A 80 -9.33 -9.47 8.95
N LEU A 81 -8.10 -9.28 8.44
CA LEU A 81 -7.05 -8.54 9.12
C LEU A 81 -7.37 -7.04 9.20
N GLU A 82 -7.92 -6.44 8.15
CA GLU A 82 -8.38 -5.05 8.16
C GLU A 82 -9.53 -4.82 9.15
N ALA A 83 -10.52 -5.70 9.17
CA ALA A 83 -11.66 -5.62 10.10
C ALA A 83 -11.22 -5.78 11.57
N ARG A 84 -10.19 -6.59 11.83
CA ARG A 84 -9.59 -6.75 13.17
C ARG A 84 -8.60 -5.64 13.54
N GLY A 85 -8.08 -4.93 12.55
CA GLY A 85 -7.03 -3.92 12.70
C GLY A 85 -7.53 -2.50 12.43
N ALA A 86 -8.83 -2.24 12.56
CA ALA A 86 -9.43 -0.91 12.53
C ALA A 86 -9.08 -0.13 13.79
N GLU A 87 -7.78 0.06 14.01
CA GLU A 87 -7.24 0.97 15.01
C GLU A 87 -7.40 2.41 14.50
N PRO A 88 -7.64 3.38 15.40
CA PRO A 88 -7.71 4.78 15.02
C PRO A 88 -6.38 5.18 14.38
N SER A 89 -6.46 5.76 13.18
CA SER A 89 -5.47 6.65 12.58
C SER A 89 -4.00 6.35 12.93
N ALA A 90 -3.30 5.58 12.09
CA ALA A 90 -1.88 5.30 12.34
C ALA A 90 -1.08 6.61 12.43
N ASP A 91 -0.69 6.98 13.66
CA ASP A 91 0.07 8.17 13.95
C ASP A 91 1.52 8.01 13.50
N GLN A 92 2.16 9.13 13.15
CA GLN A 92 3.53 9.16 12.65
C GLN A 92 4.54 8.57 13.66
N SER A 93 4.23 8.63 14.95
CA SER A 93 5.03 8.04 16.04
C SER A 93 5.13 6.52 15.97
N ALA A 94 4.27 5.86 15.20
CA ALA A 94 4.24 4.41 15.04
C ALA A 94 5.17 3.89 13.93
N PHE A 95 5.92 4.76 13.26
CA PHE A 95 6.82 4.42 12.15
C PHE A 95 8.29 4.71 12.50
N PRO A 96 9.25 3.99 11.88
CA PRO A 96 10.68 4.20 12.10
C PRO A 96 11.11 5.66 11.86
N THR A 97 12.05 6.14 12.67
CA THR A 97 12.62 7.49 12.54
C THR A 97 13.20 7.70 11.13
N GLY A 98 12.86 8.82 10.50
CA GLY A 98 13.28 9.16 9.13
C GLY A 98 12.27 8.79 8.04
N LEU A 99 11.26 7.97 8.36
CA LEU A 99 10.17 7.65 7.43
C LEU A 99 9.11 8.75 7.42
N ARG A 100 8.78 9.29 6.24
CA ARG A 100 7.72 10.29 6.09
C ARG A 100 6.36 9.58 5.98
N LEU A 101 5.40 9.98 6.80
CA LEU A 101 4.02 9.52 6.68
C LEU A 101 3.19 10.59 5.98
N ALA A 102 2.52 10.23 4.89
CA ALA A 102 1.58 11.07 4.17
C ALA A 102 0.20 10.41 4.19
N ARG A 103 -0.85 11.22 4.23
CA ARG A 103 -2.23 10.77 4.11
C ARG A 103 -2.86 11.38 2.88
N ALA A 104 -3.63 10.59 2.15
CA ALA A 104 -4.33 11.04 0.96
C ALA A 104 -5.80 10.56 1.01
N PRO A 105 -6.75 11.38 0.53
CA PRO A 105 -8.15 10.99 0.49
C PRO A 105 -8.37 9.67 -0.26
N THR A 106 -7.60 9.44 -1.32
CA THR A 106 -7.47 8.14 -1.97
C THR A 106 -6.05 7.99 -2.52
N LEU A 107 -5.57 6.78 -2.75
CA LEU A 107 -4.30 6.57 -3.46
C LEU A 107 -4.28 7.10 -4.90
N ASN A 108 -5.44 7.42 -5.49
CA ASN A 108 -5.54 8.03 -6.82
C ASN A 108 -5.54 9.57 -6.77
N ALA A 109 -5.56 10.17 -5.58
CA ALA A 109 -5.51 11.61 -5.45
C ALA A 109 -4.13 12.15 -5.87
N PRO A 110 -4.04 13.35 -6.47
CA PRO A 110 -2.77 13.98 -6.82
C PRO A 110 -1.80 14.10 -5.63
N ALA A 111 -2.34 14.30 -4.42
CA ALA A 111 -1.58 14.36 -3.18
C ALA A 111 -0.74 13.09 -2.93
N ALA A 112 -1.26 11.91 -3.30
CA ALA A 112 -0.55 10.64 -3.13
C ALA A 112 0.70 10.57 -4.02
N ALA A 113 0.55 10.94 -5.30
CA ALA A 113 1.68 10.99 -6.23
C ALA A 113 2.69 12.09 -5.87
N GLN A 114 2.21 13.24 -5.38
CA GLN A 114 3.07 14.33 -4.93
C GLN A 114 3.92 13.92 -3.72
N ALA A 115 3.33 13.20 -2.75
CA ALA A 115 4.06 12.70 -1.59
C ALA A 115 5.23 11.80 -2.00
N VAL A 116 5.00 10.86 -2.92
CA VAL A 116 6.04 9.98 -3.48
C VAL A 116 7.14 10.78 -4.19
N ARG A 117 6.77 11.70 -5.09
CA ARG A 117 7.76 12.52 -5.82
C ARG A 117 8.59 13.40 -4.90
N SER A 118 7.95 14.03 -3.90
CA SER A 118 8.64 14.90 -2.93
C SER A 118 9.61 14.16 -2.01
N ALA A 119 9.47 12.83 -1.90
CA ALA A 119 10.37 11.97 -1.15
C ALA A 119 11.54 11.42 -2.00
N GLY A 120 11.57 11.74 -3.31
CA GLY A 120 12.61 11.30 -4.23
C GLY A 120 12.63 9.79 -4.43
N CYS A 121 11.48 9.12 -4.38
CA CYS A 121 11.42 7.67 -4.53
C CYS A 121 11.67 7.23 -5.97
N GLU A 122 12.52 6.23 -6.14
CA GLU A 122 12.83 5.57 -7.41
C GLU A 122 11.81 4.48 -7.76
N LEU A 123 11.21 3.86 -6.74
CA LEU A 123 10.22 2.81 -6.90
C LEU A 123 9.08 2.95 -5.89
N VAL A 124 7.90 2.47 -6.28
CA VAL A 124 6.71 2.46 -5.45
C VAL A 124 6.24 1.03 -5.23
N CYS A 125 6.16 0.62 -3.96
CA CYS A 125 5.51 -0.60 -3.55
C CYS A 125 4.02 -0.33 -3.31
N LEU A 126 3.16 -1.11 -3.96
CA LEU A 126 1.71 -1.08 -3.72
C LEU A 126 1.34 -2.15 -2.72
N MET A 127 0.85 -1.71 -1.56
CA MET A 127 0.42 -2.60 -0.50
C MET A 127 -1.10 -2.55 -0.37
N GLY A 128 -1.75 -3.67 -0.69
CA GLY A 128 -3.19 -3.84 -0.60
C GLY A 128 -3.90 -3.93 -1.95
N ALA A 129 -5.12 -4.44 -1.92
CA ALA A 129 -5.91 -4.71 -3.12
C ALA A 129 -6.69 -3.46 -3.59
N ARG A 130 -5.98 -2.37 -3.93
CA ARG A 130 -6.58 -1.19 -4.55
C ARG A 130 -6.05 -0.98 -5.97
N PHE A 131 -6.96 -0.74 -6.89
CA PHE A 131 -6.59 -0.44 -8.27
C PHE A 131 -6.17 1.02 -8.38
N LEU A 132 -4.88 1.25 -8.66
CA LEU A 132 -4.44 2.55 -9.16
C LEU A 132 -4.99 2.75 -10.57
N THR A 133 -5.42 3.98 -10.87
CA THR A 133 -5.79 4.36 -12.24
C THR A 133 -4.54 4.44 -13.11
N ARG A 134 -4.69 4.30 -14.43
CA ARG A 134 -3.57 4.52 -15.38
C ARG A 134 -2.94 5.91 -15.21
N ARG A 135 -3.76 6.93 -14.96
CA ARG A 135 -3.30 8.30 -14.70
C ARG A 135 -2.41 8.37 -13.45
N THR A 136 -2.79 7.66 -12.39
CA THR A 136 -1.97 7.58 -11.17
C THR A 136 -0.65 6.86 -11.43
N LEU A 137 -0.68 5.73 -12.15
CA LEU A 137 0.53 4.98 -12.51
C LEU A 137 1.51 5.84 -13.34
N GLN A 138 1.00 6.56 -14.34
CA GLN A 138 1.81 7.52 -15.12
C GLN A 138 2.41 8.63 -14.25
N ALA A 139 1.63 9.17 -13.30
CA ALA A 139 2.11 10.22 -12.39
C ALA A 139 3.19 9.74 -11.40
N LEU A 140 3.34 8.43 -11.22
CA LEU A 140 4.38 7.78 -10.42
C LEU A 140 5.59 7.35 -11.26
N GLY A 141 5.57 7.55 -12.58
CA GLY A 141 6.64 7.12 -13.48
C GLY A 141 6.64 5.62 -13.79
N ALA A 142 5.53 4.91 -13.53
CA ALA A 142 5.39 3.52 -13.96
C ALA A 142 5.02 3.47 -15.46
N PRO A 143 5.70 2.62 -16.27
CA PRO A 143 5.38 2.45 -17.69
C PRO A 143 3.98 1.89 -17.94
#